data_AF-A0A1G8HLT4-F1
#
_entry.id   AF-A0A1G8HLT4-F1
#
_cell.length_a   1.000
_cell.length_b   1.000
_cell.length_c   1.000
_cell.angle_alpha   90.00
_cell.angle_beta   90.00
_cell.angle_gamma   90.00
#
_symmetry.space_group_name_H-M   'P 1'
#
loop_
_entity.id
_entity.type
_entity.pdbx_description
1 polymer ?
#
loop_
_entity_poly.entity_id
_entity_poly.type
_entity_poly.pdbx_seq_one_letter_code
_entity_poly.pdbx_strand_id
1 'polypeptide(L)'
;MTPRRWAGAAGITVILALSLISCGTNTDGTEASGDSSTTAATSTVREPRFTDESNRPDVIFDPCLDLPDDAIRQAGLDPSTKTVSDLTGGEERTFLTCSYMDPRVKGVNVISTNTTFDEYVERDERAGFTDISYADLDGRRAMFKADRYIDNCVLTVETSYGALGITRDRFGTDTPPGQRCSGMDEMMRVFLHYLPEGA
;
A
#
# COMPACT_ATOMS: atom_id res chain seq x y z
N MET A 1 -45.89 -22.16 34.83
CA MET A 1 -46.31 -21.95 36.24
C MET A 1 -45.07 -21.54 37.00
N THR A 2 -44.85 -20.37 37.57
CA THR A 2 -45.61 -19.13 37.83
C THR A 2 -44.55 -18.02 38.03
N PRO A 3 -44.90 -16.75 37.81
CA PRO A 3 -43.94 -15.64 37.72
C PRO A 3 -43.70 -14.97 39.08
N ARG A 4 -42.56 -14.27 39.25
CA ARG A 4 -42.44 -13.19 40.25
C ARG A 4 -42.16 -11.86 39.56
N ARG A 5 -43.19 -11.02 39.60
CA ARG A 5 -43.13 -9.56 39.44
C ARG A 5 -42.85 -8.95 40.83
N TRP A 6 -42.27 -7.76 40.88
CA TRP A 6 -42.53 -6.61 41.79
C TRP A 6 -41.45 -5.54 41.48
N ALA A 7 -41.80 -4.42 40.81
CA ALA A 7 -42.37 -3.17 41.36
C ALA A 7 -41.28 -2.33 42.09
N GLY A 8 -40.74 -1.27 41.47
CA GLY A 8 -41.08 0.15 41.74
C GLY A 8 -40.11 0.73 42.80
N ALA A 9 -39.65 1.98 42.83
CA ALA A 9 -39.99 3.25 42.19
C ALA A 9 -38.89 4.30 42.51
N ALA A 10 -38.98 5.48 41.87
CA ALA A 10 -38.42 6.80 42.24
C ALA A 10 -36.87 6.95 42.26
N GLY A 11 -36.20 7.85 41.54
CA GLY A 11 -36.59 9.14 40.97
C GLY A 11 -36.07 10.28 41.85
N ILE A 12 -34.88 10.84 41.56
CA ILE A 12 -34.49 12.23 41.91
C ILE A 12 -33.50 12.73 40.85
N THR A 13 -33.97 13.66 40.03
CA THR A 13 -33.19 14.51 39.13
C THR A 13 -32.65 15.69 39.96
N VAL A 14 -31.35 15.94 39.97
CA VAL A 14 -30.79 17.22 40.46
C VAL A 14 -30.10 17.90 39.28
N ILE A 15 -30.78 18.92 38.77
CA ILE A 15 -30.26 19.91 37.83
C ILE A 15 -29.50 20.93 38.68
N LEU A 16 -28.20 21.08 38.48
CA LEU A 16 -27.44 22.21 39.01
C LEU A 16 -27.01 23.09 37.83
N ALA A 17 -27.77 24.16 37.64
CA ALA A 17 -27.43 25.25 36.74
C ALA A 17 -26.44 26.20 37.44
N LEU A 18 -25.31 26.46 36.81
CA LEU A 18 -24.38 27.53 37.16
C LEU A 18 -24.11 28.34 35.91
N SER A 19 -24.82 29.47 35.79
CA SER A 19 -24.59 30.51 34.80
C SER A 19 -23.63 31.54 35.38
N LEU A 20 -22.47 31.69 34.76
CA LEU A 20 -21.63 32.88 34.90
C LEU A 20 -21.63 33.62 33.57
N ILE A 21 -22.25 34.80 33.59
CA ILE A 21 -22.22 35.80 32.53
C ILE A 21 -20.83 36.44 32.57
N SER A 22 -20.07 36.31 31.49
CA SER A 22 -18.92 37.17 31.22
C SER A 22 -19.08 37.73 29.81
N CYS A 23 -19.30 39.03 29.73
CA CYS A 23 -19.33 39.79 28.49
C CYS A 23 -18.11 40.70 28.50
N GLY A 24 -17.15 40.43 27.64
CA GLY A 24 -15.98 41.27 27.40
C GLY A 24 -15.79 41.40 25.90
N THR A 25 -16.08 42.59 25.36
CA THR A 25 -15.80 42.97 23.98
C THR A 25 -14.36 43.49 23.87
N ASN A 26 -13.55 42.90 23.00
CA ASN A 26 -12.78 43.58 21.93
C ASN A 26 -11.50 42.82 21.52
N THR A 27 -11.35 42.75 20.20
CA THR A 27 -10.10 42.73 19.38
C THR A 27 -9.15 41.53 19.40
N ASP A 28 -8.99 41.03 18.17
CA ASP A 28 -7.81 40.50 17.48
C ASP A 28 -7.14 39.19 17.94
N GLY A 29 -7.00 38.32 16.93
CA GLY A 29 -6.03 37.23 16.89
C GLY A 29 -6.55 35.90 17.40
N THR A 30 -6.76 34.94 16.49
CA THR A 30 -6.55 33.49 16.65
C THR A 30 -6.99 32.87 15.31
N GLU A 31 -6.07 32.63 14.38
CA GLU A 31 -5.28 31.39 14.29
C GLU A 31 -6.15 30.14 14.50
N ALA A 32 -6.81 29.70 13.44
CA ALA A 32 -7.14 28.29 13.27
C ALA A 32 -6.22 27.75 12.17
N SER A 33 -4.96 27.52 12.55
CA SER A 33 -4.09 26.60 11.83
C SER A 33 -4.73 25.22 11.91
N GLY A 34 -5.39 24.82 10.83
CA GLY A 34 -5.68 23.42 10.60
C GLY A 34 -4.36 22.71 10.38
N ASP A 35 -3.84 22.09 11.44
CA ASP A 35 -2.74 21.15 11.33
C ASP A 35 -3.27 19.89 10.66
N SER A 36 -3.34 19.94 9.33
CA SER A 36 -3.25 18.73 8.53
C SER A 36 -1.86 18.15 8.78
N SER A 37 -1.78 17.24 9.74
CA SER A 37 -0.63 16.37 9.91
C SER A 37 -0.55 15.45 8.69
N THR A 38 -0.06 15.98 7.57
CA THR A 38 0.61 15.22 6.53
C THR A 38 1.89 14.73 7.19
N THR A 39 1.85 13.50 7.71
CA THR A 39 3.08 12.76 8.00
C THR A 39 3.77 12.55 6.66
N ALA A 40 4.58 13.53 6.24
CA ALA A 40 5.48 13.35 5.13
C ALA A 40 6.35 12.13 5.50
N ALA A 41 6.29 11.09 4.69
CA ALA A 41 7.17 9.95 4.83
C ALA A 41 8.60 10.49 4.68
N THR A 42 9.32 10.56 5.79
CA THR A 42 10.75 10.85 5.76
C THR A 42 11.42 9.62 5.16
N SER A 43 11.55 9.60 3.83
CA SER A 43 12.39 8.64 3.13
C SER A 43 13.84 8.99 3.47
N THR A 44 14.35 8.39 4.54
CA THR A 44 15.78 8.41 4.85
C THR A 44 16.44 7.37 3.96
N VAL A 45 17.34 7.80 3.06
CA VAL A 45 18.19 6.90 2.28
C VAL A 45 18.87 5.94 3.25
N ARG A 46 18.45 4.68 3.21
CA ARG A 46 18.92 3.59 4.08
C ARG A 46 19.77 2.65 3.24
N GLU A 47 20.78 2.04 3.85
CA GLU A 47 21.49 0.91 3.25
C GLU A 47 20.49 -0.20 2.88
N PRO A 48 20.45 -0.65 1.61
CA PRO A 48 19.52 -1.69 1.19
C PRO A 48 19.71 -2.96 2.02
N ARG A 49 18.61 -3.67 2.34
CA ARG A 49 18.69 -4.96 3.05
C ARG A 49 19.49 -6.01 2.28
N PHE A 50 19.60 -5.84 0.97
CA PHE A 50 20.39 -6.67 0.08
C PHE A 50 20.83 -5.83 -1.13
N THR A 51 22.06 -6.06 -1.59
CA THR A 51 22.61 -5.54 -2.84
C THR A 51 23.30 -6.69 -3.57
N ASP A 52 23.19 -6.70 -4.89
CA ASP A 52 23.97 -7.60 -5.74
C ASP A 52 25.37 -7.06 -6.02
N GLU A 53 26.20 -7.83 -6.74
CA GLU A 53 27.59 -7.46 -7.08
C GLU A 53 27.72 -6.94 -8.53
N SER A 54 26.60 -6.63 -9.19
CA SER A 54 26.59 -6.14 -10.57
C SER A 54 26.80 -4.62 -10.67
N ASN A 55 26.90 -4.11 -11.90
CA ASN A 55 26.97 -2.67 -12.18
C ASN A 55 25.59 -2.03 -12.41
N ARG A 56 24.51 -2.68 -11.96
CA ARG A 56 23.15 -2.14 -12.07
C ARG A 56 22.92 -1.03 -11.04
N PRO A 57 21.94 -0.14 -11.26
CA PRO A 57 21.56 0.84 -10.25
C PRO A 57 21.19 0.17 -8.93
N ASP A 58 21.51 0.84 -7.82
CA ASP A 58 21.10 0.40 -6.50
C ASP A 58 19.58 0.53 -6.33
N VAL A 59 18.97 -0.47 -5.69
CA VAL A 59 17.56 -0.41 -5.31
C VAL A 59 17.42 0.47 -4.07
N ILE A 60 16.92 1.68 -4.26
CA ILE A 60 16.80 2.71 -3.21
C ILE A 60 15.47 2.72 -2.45
N PHE A 61 14.54 1.83 -2.80
CA PHE A 61 13.23 1.72 -2.16
C PHE A 61 12.98 0.29 -1.70
N ASP A 62 12.74 0.12 -0.41
CA ASP A 62 12.51 -1.13 0.27
C ASP A 62 11.04 -1.25 0.72
N PRO A 63 10.22 -2.09 0.08
CA PRO A 63 8.79 -2.18 0.40
C PRO A 63 8.48 -2.65 1.82
N CYS A 64 9.45 -3.23 2.52
CA CYS A 64 9.29 -3.58 3.93
C CYS A 64 9.64 -2.45 4.88
N LEU A 65 10.50 -1.50 4.49
CA LEU A 65 11.00 -0.47 5.41
C LEU A 65 10.42 0.90 5.11
N ASP A 66 10.09 1.16 3.84
CA ASP A 66 9.73 2.48 3.35
C ASP A 66 8.22 2.65 3.13
N LEU A 67 7.44 1.56 3.17
CA LEU A 67 5.99 1.62 3.21
C LEU A 67 5.49 1.67 4.66
N PRO A 68 4.92 2.80 5.12
CA PRO A 68 4.36 2.88 6.46
C PRO A 68 3.00 2.15 6.54
N ASP A 69 2.61 1.75 7.75
CA ASP A 69 1.39 0.98 7.97
C ASP A 69 0.11 1.65 7.44
N ASP A 70 0.04 2.99 7.42
CA ASP A 70 -1.09 3.74 6.87
C ASP A 70 -1.17 3.61 5.35
N ALA A 71 -0.04 3.59 4.64
CA ALA A 71 0.00 3.25 3.21
C ALA A 71 -0.52 1.84 2.95
N ILE A 72 -0.10 0.87 3.77
CA ILE A 72 -0.58 -0.53 3.68
C ILE A 72 -2.09 -0.61 3.90
N ARG A 73 -2.62 0.10 4.90
CA ARG A 73 -4.07 0.17 5.15
C ARG A 73 -4.82 0.90 4.03
N GLN A 74 -4.26 1.97 3.48
CA GLN A 74 -4.83 2.72 2.36
C GLN A 74 -4.91 1.85 1.09
N ALA A 75 -3.91 0.98 0.89
CA ALA A 75 -3.92 -0.06 -0.15
C ALA A 75 -4.92 -1.21 0.12
N GLY A 76 -5.62 -1.20 1.26
CA GLY A 76 -6.61 -2.21 1.63
C GLY A 76 -6.02 -3.50 2.22
N LEU A 77 -4.78 -3.45 2.70
CA LEU A 77 -4.03 -4.59 3.26
C LEU A 77 -3.91 -4.47 4.79
N ASP A 78 -3.53 -5.58 5.44
CA ASP A 78 -3.28 -5.65 6.87
C ASP A 78 -1.78 -5.59 7.19
N PRO A 79 -1.26 -4.49 7.76
CA PRO A 79 0.17 -4.37 8.08
C PRO A 79 0.65 -5.39 9.12
N SER A 80 -0.25 -5.95 9.94
CA SER A 80 0.13 -6.98 10.93
C SER A 80 0.53 -8.32 10.30
N THR A 81 0.20 -8.51 9.02
CA THR A 81 0.51 -9.72 8.24
C THR A 81 1.83 -9.64 7.47
N LYS A 82 2.55 -8.53 7.63
CA LYS A 82 3.83 -8.26 6.95
C LYS A 82 4.77 -9.44 7.09
N THR A 83 5.22 -9.94 5.94
CA THR A 83 6.23 -10.98 5.84
C THR A 83 7.34 -10.50 4.93
N VAL A 84 8.55 -10.45 5.49
CA VAL A 84 9.77 -10.26 4.69
C VAL A 84 9.99 -11.52 3.86
N SER A 85 10.11 -11.37 2.54
CA SER A 85 10.32 -12.49 1.63
C SER A 85 11.49 -12.19 0.69
N ASP A 86 12.61 -11.77 1.27
CA ASP A 86 13.79 -11.45 0.48
C ASP A 86 14.24 -12.70 -0.29
N LEU A 87 14.19 -12.58 -1.61
CA LEU A 87 14.84 -13.52 -2.49
C LEU A 87 16.23 -12.94 -2.72
N THR A 88 17.28 -13.64 -2.29
CA THR A 88 18.62 -13.33 -2.76
C THR A 88 18.62 -13.50 -4.28
N GLY A 89 18.72 -12.39 -5.01
CA GLY A 89 18.60 -12.33 -6.47
C GLY A 89 19.75 -12.96 -7.25
N GLY A 90 20.53 -13.82 -6.60
CA GLY A 90 21.85 -14.21 -7.05
C GLY A 90 22.82 -13.02 -7.03
N GLU A 91 23.94 -13.18 -7.73
CA GLU A 91 25.01 -12.18 -7.81
C GLU A 91 24.71 -11.06 -8.83
N GLU A 92 23.65 -11.19 -9.64
CA GLU A 92 23.41 -10.33 -10.80
C GLU A 92 22.32 -9.26 -10.62
N ARG A 93 21.41 -9.43 -9.64
CA ARG A 93 20.23 -8.58 -9.46
C ARG A 93 19.80 -8.49 -8.01
N THR A 94 19.19 -7.36 -7.66
CA THR A 94 18.62 -7.11 -6.34
C THR A 94 17.11 -7.25 -6.40
N PHE A 95 16.54 -7.96 -5.41
CA PHE A 95 15.10 -8.05 -5.19
C PHE A 95 14.78 -7.85 -3.72
N LEU A 96 14.18 -6.71 -3.38
CA LEU A 96 13.65 -6.43 -2.05
C LEU A 96 12.15 -6.70 -2.09
N THR A 97 11.66 -7.68 -1.33
CA THR A 97 10.23 -8.04 -1.38
C THR A 97 9.57 -8.02 -0.01
N CYS A 98 8.33 -7.55 0.01
CA CYS A 98 7.47 -7.58 1.18
C CYS A 98 6.09 -8.11 0.81
N SER A 99 5.58 -9.04 1.60
CA SER A 99 4.26 -9.62 1.41
C SER A 99 3.30 -9.17 2.51
N TYR A 100 2.06 -8.91 2.13
CA TYR A 100 0.95 -8.57 3.01
C TYR A 100 -0.28 -9.36 2.59
N MET A 101 -1.21 -9.54 3.51
CA MET A 101 -2.52 -10.13 3.25
C MET A 101 -3.60 -9.07 3.43
N ASP A 102 -4.69 -9.20 2.69
CA ASP A 102 -5.93 -8.52 3.04
C ASP A 102 -6.75 -9.36 4.06
N PRO A 103 -7.69 -8.74 4.80
CA PRO A 103 -8.54 -9.46 5.76
C PRO A 103 -9.49 -10.51 5.14
N ARG A 104 -9.56 -10.61 3.80
CA ARG A 104 -10.48 -11.47 3.04
C ARG A 104 -9.71 -12.45 2.12
N VAL A 105 -8.50 -12.85 2.52
CA VAL A 105 -7.61 -13.86 1.89
C VAL A 105 -7.01 -13.49 0.53
N LYS A 106 -6.70 -12.22 0.26
CA LYS A 106 -5.80 -11.86 -0.87
C LYS A 106 -4.37 -11.72 -0.40
N GLY A 107 -3.43 -12.34 -1.12
CA GLY A 107 -1.99 -12.11 -0.93
C GLY A 107 -1.51 -11.00 -1.86
N VAL A 108 -0.72 -10.06 -1.35
CA VAL A 108 -0.03 -9.05 -2.14
C VAL A 108 1.46 -9.11 -1.84
N ASN A 109 2.28 -9.33 -2.87
CA ASN A 109 3.72 -9.18 -2.81
C ASN A 109 4.11 -7.87 -3.52
N VAL A 110 4.86 -7.02 -2.82
CA VAL A 110 5.47 -5.80 -3.35
C VAL A 110 6.96 -6.06 -3.53
N ILE A 111 7.49 -5.77 -4.71
CA ILE A 111 8.89 -6.05 -5.08
C ILE A 111 9.55 -4.81 -5.67
N SER A 112 10.72 -4.46 -5.15
CA SER A 112 11.63 -3.49 -5.77
C SER A 112 12.83 -4.21 -6.34
N THR A 113 13.19 -3.88 -7.58
CA THR A 113 14.30 -4.54 -8.26
C THR A 113 15.04 -3.62 -9.23
N ASN A 114 16.29 -3.95 -9.49
CA ASN A 114 17.10 -3.34 -10.54
C ASN A 114 17.03 -4.05 -11.90
N THR A 115 16.03 -4.92 -12.08
CA THR A 115 15.58 -5.36 -13.41
C THR A 115 14.81 -4.23 -14.07
N THR A 116 15.15 -3.87 -15.31
CA THR A 116 14.50 -2.75 -16.01
C THR A 116 13.08 -3.11 -16.43
N PHE A 117 12.23 -2.08 -16.60
CA PHE A 117 10.89 -2.26 -17.16
C PHE A 117 10.92 -3.00 -18.50
N ASP A 118 11.85 -2.65 -19.39
CA ASP A 118 11.98 -3.28 -20.71
C ASP A 118 12.38 -4.76 -20.60
N GLU A 119 13.25 -5.14 -19.64
CA GLU A 119 13.54 -6.55 -19.36
C GLU A 119 12.29 -7.32 -18.90
N TYR A 120 11.37 -6.67 -18.15
CA TYR A 120 10.09 -7.28 -17.79
C TYR A 120 9.19 -7.49 -19.02
N VAL A 121 9.10 -6.48 -19.88
CA VAL A 121 8.30 -6.52 -21.12
C VAL A 121 8.82 -7.62 -22.04
N GLU A 122 10.11 -7.60 -22.38
CA GLU A 122 10.73 -8.58 -23.28
C GLU A 122 10.57 -10.02 -22.78
N ARG A 123 10.73 -10.23 -21.47
CA ARG A 123 10.54 -11.56 -20.87
C ARG A 123 9.11 -12.04 -21.02
N ASP A 124 8.12 -11.19 -20.72
CA ASP A 124 6.72 -11.59 -20.71
C ASP A 124 6.16 -11.74 -22.14
N GLU A 125 6.60 -10.90 -23.08
CA GLU A 125 6.32 -11.07 -24.52
C GLU A 125 6.92 -12.38 -25.05
N ARG A 126 8.18 -12.68 -24.73
CA ARG A 126 8.85 -13.92 -25.14
C ARG A 126 8.22 -15.17 -24.51
N ALA A 127 7.66 -15.05 -23.32
CA ALA A 127 6.90 -16.12 -22.67
C ALA A 127 5.51 -16.33 -23.30
N GLY A 128 5.06 -15.44 -24.20
CA GLY A 128 3.80 -15.58 -24.92
C GLY A 128 2.58 -15.31 -24.04
N PHE A 129 2.69 -14.46 -23.02
CA PHE A 129 1.53 -14.01 -22.26
C PHE A 129 0.61 -13.17 -23.16
N THR A 130 -0.68 -13.52 -23.18
CA THR A 130 -1.67 -12.89 -24.05
C THR A 130 -2.52 -11.84 -23.36
N ASP A 131 -2.53 -11.82 -22.02
CA ASP A 131 -3.28 -10.86 -21.20
C ASP A 131 -2.30 -9.86 -20.58
N ILE A 132 -1.71 -9.04 -21.47
CA ILE A 132 -0.84 -7.93 -21.14
C ILE A 132 -1.53 -6.64 -21.58
N SER A 133 -1.49 -5.62 -20.73
CA SER A 133 -1.88 -4.26 -21.10
C SER A 133 -0.93 -3.23 -20.51
N TYR A 134 -0.85 -2.07 -21.14
CA TYR A 134 0.06 -1.00 -20.74
C TYR A 134 -0.74 0.23 -20.31
N ALA A 135 -0.17 0.98 -19.36
CA ALA A 135 -0.73 2.24 -18.90
C ALA A 135 0.39 3.23 -18.55
N ASP A 136 -0.03 4.46 -18.27
CA ASP A 136 0.78 5.47 -17.59
C ASP A 136 0.25 5.63 -16.15
N LEU A 137 1.14 5.48 -15.17
CA LEU A 137 0.85 5.73 -13.76
C LEU A 137 1.75 6.86 -13.29
N ASP A 138 1.18 8.07 -13.18
CA ASP A 138 1.86 9.27 -12.70
C ASP A 138 3.13 9.62 -13.50
N GLY A 139 3.07 9.47 -14.83
CA GLY A 139 4.18 9.72 -15.75
C GLY A 139 5.15 8.55 -15.90
N ARG A 140 4.84 7.39 -15.31
CA ARG A 140 5.67 6.17 -15.38
C ARG A 140 5.00 5.12 -16.26
N ARG A 141 5.82 4.45 -17.08
CA ARG A 141 5.35 3.29 -17.85
C ARG A 141 4.93 2.18 -16.89
N ALA A 142 3.77 1.60 -17.17
CA ALA A 142 3.21 0.50 -16.39
C ALA A 142 2.76 -0.64 -17.31
N MET A 143 2.94 -1.88 -16.85
CA MET A 143 2.51 -3.09 -17.52
C MET A 143 1.70 -3.93 -16.53
N PHE A 144 0.46 -4.24 -16.91
CA PHE A 144 -0.38 -5.23 -16.24
C PHE A 144 -0.26 -6.55 -16.97
N LYS A 145 -0.18 -7.63 -16.20
CA LYS A 145 -0.21 -9.01 -16.68
C LYS A 145 -1.12 -9.83 -15.78
N ALA A 146 -2.09 -10.52 -16.36
CA ALA A 146 -2.86 -11.53 -15.64
C ALA A 146 -2.48 -12.94 -16.10
N ASP A 147 -2.27 -13.86 -15.16
CA ASP A 147 -2.02 -15.26 -15.51
C ASP A 147 -3.33 -15.96 -15.90
N ARG A 148 -3.32 -16.79 -16.95
CA ARG A 148 -4.54 -17.49 -17.41
C ARG A 148 -4.95 -18.66 -16.51
N TYR A 149 -4.03 -19.22 -15.74
CA TYR A 149 -4.18 -20.42 -14.92
C TYR A 149 -4.31 -20.11 -13.42
N ILE A 150 -3.73 -19.01 -12.96
CA ILE A 150 -3.78 -18.56 -11.56
C ILE A 150 -4.63 -17.29 -11.49
N ASP A 151 -5.50 -17.18 -10.48
CA ASP A 151 -6.24 -15.94 -10.22
C ASP A 151 -5.30 -14.91 -9.57
N ASN A 152 -4.40 -14.36 -10.39
CA ASN A 152 -3.50 -13.30 -10.00
C ASN A 152 -3.40 -12.19 -11.05
N CYS A 153 -2.86 -11.07 -10.62
CA CYS A 153 -2.41 -10.00 -11.49
C CYS A 153 -1.05 -9.51 -11.02
N VAL A 154 -0.18 -9.23 -11.98
CA VAL A 154 1.10 -8.55 -11.79
C VAL A 154 0.99 -7.17 -12.41
N LEU A 155 1.38 -6.13 -11.67
CA LEU A 155 1.56 -4.78 -12.18
C LEU A 155 3.00 -4.37 -11.94
N THR A 156 3.72 -4.10 -13.02
CA THR A 156 5.11 -3.60 -13.00
C THR A 156 5.12 -2.14 -13.44
N VAL A 157 5.81 -1.28 -12.70
CA VAL A 157 5.97 0.15 -13.00
C VAL A 157 7.46 0.47 -13.09
N GLU A 158 7.80 1.30 -14.08
CA GLU A 158 9.15 1.80 -14.29
C GLU A 158 9.62 2.72 -13.15
N THR A 159 10.85 2.50 -12.70
CA THR A 159 11.58 3.36 -11.77
C THR A 159 12.99 3.63 -12.29
N SER A 160 13.65 4.65 -11.76
CA SER A 160 15.03 5.00 -12.13
C SER A 160 16.03 3.90 -11.77
N TYR A 161 15.74 3.13 -10.73
CA TYR A 161 16.57 2.00 -10.31
C TYR A 161 16.24 0.71 -11.07
N GLY A 162 15.09 0.60 -11.74
CA GLY A 162 14.65 -0.58 -12.48
C GLY A 162 13.13 -0.67 -12.54
N ALA A 163 12.53 -1.39 -11.60
CA ALA A 163 11.08 -1.51 -11.52
C ALA A 163 10.56 -1.68 -10.08
N LEU A 164 9.34 -1.19 -9.86
CA LEU A 164 8.49 -1.53 -8.74
C LEU A 164 7.36 -2.44 -9.23
N GLY A 165 7.20 -3.59 -8.62
CA GLY A 165 6.16 -4.56 -8.96
C GLY A 165 5.20 -4.82 -7.80
N ILE A 166 3.93 -5.05 -8.11
CA ILE A 166 2.99 -5.69 -7.20
C ILE A 166 2.43 -6.94 -7.86
N THR A 167 2.41 -8.05 -7.13
CA THR A 167 1.67 -9.27 -7.49
C THR A 167 0.54 -9.44 -6.50
N ARG A 168 -0.68 -9.59 -6.99
CA ARG A 168 -1.85 -9.87 -6.15
C ARG A 168 -2.42 -11.22 -6.52
N ASP A 169 -2.37 -12.15 -5.57
CA ASP A 169 -3.00 -13.46 -5.65
C ASP A 169 -4.36 -13.41 -4.94
N ARG A 170 -5.39 -13.97 -5.58
CA ARG A 170 -6.72 -14.11 -5.00
C ARG A 170 -7.00 -15.59 -4.74
N PHE A 171 -6.90 -16.00 -3.49
CA PHE A 171 -7.09 -17.39 -3.12
C PHE A 171 -8.57 -17.76 -3.05
N GLY A 172 -8.96 -18.84 -3.71
CA GLY A 172 -10.32 -19.40 -3.63
C GLY A 172 -11.40 -18.57 -4.33
N THR A 173 -11.02 -17.73 -5.30
CA THR A 173 -11.96 -16.96 -6.13
C THR A 173 -11.86 -17.35 -7.60
N ASP A 174 -12.97 -17.19 -8.33
CA ASP A 174 -13.02 -17.32 -9.79
C ASP A 174 -13.19 -15.93 -10.42
N THR A 175 -12.18 -15.07 -10.26
CA THR A 175 -12.25 -13.71 -10.84
C THR A 175 -12.28 -13.79 -12.36
N PRO A 176 -13.25 -13.16 -13.04
CA PRO A 176 -13.31 -13.13 -14.50
C PRO A 176 -12.01 -12.57 -15.09
N PRO A 177 -11.49 -13.11 -16.22
CA PRO A 177 -10.19 -12.72 -16.78
C PRO A 177 -9.95 -11.21 -16.85
N GLY A 178 -10.87 -10.44 -17.45
CA GLY A 178 -10.76 -8.98 -17.56
C GLY A 178 -10.91 -8.18 -16.26
N GLN A 179 -11.12 -8.84 -15.11
CA GLN A 179 -11.29 -8.21 -13.80
C GLN A 179 -10.16 -8.54 -12.82
N ARG A 180 -9.23 -9.43 -13.19
CA ARG A 180 -8.14 -9.89 -12.31
C ARG A 180 -7.23 -8.75 -11.88
N CYS A 181 -7.01 -7.77 -12.75
CA CYS A 181 -6.20 -6.58 -12.47
C CYS A 181 -6.99 -5.37 -11.92
N SER A 182 -8.30 -5.49 -11.67
CA SER A 182 -9.12 -4.38 -11.19
C SER A 182 -8.56 -3.79 -9.88
N GLY A 183 -8.43 -2.46 -9.81
CA GLY A 183 -7.95 -1.69 -8.66
C GLY A 183 -6.46 -1.87 -8.32
N MET A 184 -5.68 -2.54 -9.18
CA MET A 184 -4.23 -2.66 -8.97
C MET A 184 -3.51 -1.33 -9.20
N ASP A 185 -4.02 -0.49 -10.09
CA ASP A 185 -3.50 0.85 -10.38
C ASP A 185 -3.67 1.80 -9.19
N GLU A 186 -4.84 1.79 -8.55
CA GLU A 186 -5.11 2.54 -7.32
C GLU A 186 -4.16 2.12 -6.19
N MET A 187 -3.99 0.80 -5.98
CA MET A 187 -3.05 0.25 -5.01
C MET A 187 -1.61 0.67 -5.30
N MET A 188 -1.18 0.59 -6.57
CA MET A 188 0.18 0.97 -6.95
C MET A 188 0.42 2.46 -6.75
N ARG A 189 -0.55 3.34 -7.06
CA ARG A 189 -0.42 4.78 -6.80
C ARG A 189 -0.22 5.11 -5.32
N VAL A 190 -0.82 4.34 -4.41
CA VAL A 190 -0.53 4.46 -2.97
C VAL A 190 0.96 4.23 -2.72
N PHE A 191 1.56 3.17 -3.28
CA PHE A 191 2.97 2.86 -3.06
C PHE A 191 3.92 3.81 -3.79
N LEU A 192 3.57 4.24 -5.00
CA LEU A 192 4.36 5.21 -5.78
C LEU A 192 4.53 6.55 -5.05
N HIS A 193 3.57 6.93 -4.21
CA HIS A 193 3.67 8.13 -3.37
C HIS A 193 4.82 8.10 -2.36
N TYR A 194 5.29 6.90 -1.99
CA TYR A 194 6.37 6.72 -1.00
C TYR A 194 7.73 6.46 -1.64
N LEU A 195 7.83 6.48 -2.97
CA LEU A 195 9.11 6.40 -3.63
C LEU A 195 9.99 7.62 -3.28
N PRO A 196 11.30 7.43 -3.06
CA PRO A 196 12.21 8.55 -2.82
C PRO A 196 12.30 9.48 -4.04
N GLU A 197 12.71 10.73 -3.82
CA GLU A 197 12.98 11.65 -4.92
C GLU A 197 14.03 11.06 -5.88
N GLY A 198 13.74 11.12 -7.18
CA GLY A 198 14.62 10.57 -8.21
C GLY A 198 14.49 9.06 -8.43
N ALA A 199 13.58 8.37 -7.75
CA ALA A 199 13.11 7.04 -8.13
C ALA A 199 12.25 7.06 -9.40
#